data_AF-B1V3T0-F1
#
_entry.id   AF-B1V3T0-F1
#
_cell.length_a   1.000
_cell.length_b   1.000
_cell.length_c   1.000
_cell.angle_alpha   90.00
_cell.angle_beta   90.00
_cell.angle_gamma   90.00
#
_symmetry.space_group_name_H-M   'P 1'
#
loop_
_entity.id
_entity.type
_entity.pdbx_description
1 polymer ?
#
loop_
_entity_poly.entity_id
_entity_poly.type
_entity_poly.pdbx_seq_one_letter_code
_entity_poly.pdbx_strand_id
1 'polypeptide(L)'
;MKDIKNNISNLLKAMDKNTELDKEFKDSLLNVISSLVDKVEELQVNVETLDENVNLLNDDLSGVQDELFEELTLEELEEYDDEYCEVVCDKCHKPIYIEKDILNRSESIPCPYCGNEFEV
;
A
#
# COMPACT_ATOMS: atom_id res chain seq x y z
N MET A 1 -18.74 -23.11 9.90
CA MET A 1 -18.43 -24.08 10.98
C MET A 1 -19.59 -24.93 11.48
N LYS A 2 -20.86 -24.48 11.42
CA LYS A 2 -22.03 -25.25 11.88
C LYS A 2 -22.13 -26.64 11.22
N ASP A 3 -21.80 -26.73 9.93
CA ASP A 3 -21.82 -28.00 9.19
C ASP A 3 -20.70 -28.96 9.60
N ILE A 4 -19.50 -28.45 9.93
CA ILE A 4 -18.39 -29.26 10.42
C ILE A 4 -18.73 -29.85 11.80
N LYS A 5 -19.29 -29.04 12.71
CA LYS A 5 -19.76 -29.51 14.03
C LYS A 5 -20.85 -30.57 13.90
N ASN A 6 -21.77 -30.41 12.96
CA ASN A 6 -22.79 -31.42 12.64
C ASN A 6 -22.17 -32.70 12.08
N ASN A 7 -21.19 -32.61 11.18
CA ASN A 7 -20.50 -33.76 10.61
C ASN A 7 -19.72 -34.54 11.67
N ILE A 8 -19.05 -33.85 12.61
CA ILE A 8 -18.35 -34.47 13.74
C ILE A 8 -19.35 -35.13 14.69
N SER A 9 -20.47 -34.49 14.99
CA SER A 9 -21.56 -35.09 15.78
C SER A 9 -22.14 -36.35 15.13
N ASN A 10 -22.20 -36.39 13.80
CA ASN A 10 -22.64 -37.59 13.07
C ASN A 10 -21.56 -38.68 13.07
N LEU A 11 -20.29 -38.31 12.94
CA LEU A 11 -19.15 -39.22 13.03
C LEU A 11 -19.09 -39.88 14.41
N LEU A 12 -19.27 -39.10 15.48
CA LEU A 12 -19.40 -39.57 16.87
C LEU A 12 -20.43 -40.69 17.00
N LYS A 13 -21.65 -40.44 16.51
CA LYS A 13 -22.75 -41.43 16.53
C LYS A 13 -22.44 -42.67 15.70
N ALA A 14 -21.67 -42.55 14.62
CA ALA A 14 -21.27 -43.68 13.80
C ALA A 14 -20.18 -44.52 14.48
N MET A 15 -19.21 -43.86 15.13
CA MET A 15 -18.14 -44.51 15.88
C MET A 15 -18.67 -45.27 17.10
N ASP A 16 -19.68 -44.75 17.81
CA ASP A 16 -20.33 -45.46 18.92
C ASP A 16 -20.96 -46.79 18.50
N LYS A 17 -21.43 -46.89 17.25
CA LYS A 17 -22.01 -48.13 16.69
C LYS A 17 -20.98 -49.12 16.20
N ASN A 18 -19.73 -48.71 16.01
CA ASN A 18 -18.66 -49.59 15.53
C ASN A 18 -18.18 -50.49 16.68
N THR A 19 -18.38 -51.80 16.61
CA THR A 19 -17.96 -52.73 17.67
C THR A 19 -16.54 -53.27 17.50
N GLU A 20 -15.89 -52.99 16.38
CA GLU A 20 -14.55 -53.51 16.05
C GLU A 20 -13.43 -52.69 16.68
N LEU A 21 -13.65 -51.38 16.82
CA LEU A 21 -12.72 -50.48 17.48
C LEU A 21 -13.01 -50.41 18.98
N ASP A 22 -11.97 -50.50 19.79
CA ASP A 22 -12.09 -50.31 21.23
C ASP A 22 -12.42 -48.85 21.59
N LYS A 23 -12.91 -48.65 22.81
CA LYS A 23 -13.34 -47.34 23.29
C LYS A 23 -12.19 -46.35 23.40
N GLU A 24 -11.01 -46.80 23.78
CA GLU A 24 -9.85 -45.94 24.01
C GLU A 24 -9.36 -45.32 22.70
N PHE A 25 -9.32 -46.11 21.62
CA PHE A 25 -9.02 -45.62 20.28
C PHE A 25 -10.02 -44.57 19.81
N LYS A 26 -11.32 -44.82 20.01
CA LYS A 26 -12.37 -43.87 19.62
C LYS A 26 -12.27 -42.56 20.38
N ASP A 27 -12.13 -42.63 21.70
CA ASP A 27 -12.02 -41.46 22.56
C ASP A 27 -10.78 -40.64 22.20
N SER A 28 -9.65 -41.29 21.93
CA SER A 28 -8.41 -40.64 21.50
C SER A 28 -8.57 -39.92 20.15
N LEU A 29 -9.16 -40.58 19.15
CA LEU A 29 -9.41 -39.97 17.84
C LEU A 29 -10.34 -38.75 17.95
N LEU A 30 -11.41 -38.86 18.74
CA LEU A 30 -12.38 -37.79 18.95
C LEU A 30 -11.77 -36.58 19.66
N ASN A 31 -10.90 -36.81 20.64
CA ASN A 31 -10.17 -35.75 21.32
C ASN A 31 -9.27 -34.99 20.33
N VAL A 32 -8.54 -35.69 19.45
CA VAL A 32 -7.70 -35.05 18.43
C VAL A 32 -8.54 -34.22 17.46
N ILE A 33 -9.64 -34.79 16.94
CA ILE A 33 -10.53 -34.08 16.01
C ILE A 33 -11.14 -32.85 16.68
N SER A 34 -11.61 -32.96 17.93
CA SER A 34 -12.19 -31.82 18.65
C SER A 34 -11.17 -30.72 18.89
N SER A 35 -9.95 -31.08 19.33
CA SER A 35 -8.86 -30.12 19.51
C SER A 35 -8.46 -29.43 18.19
N LEU A 36 -8.48 -30.15 17.07
CA LEU A 36 -8.24 -29.55 15.76
C LEU A 36 -9.32 -28.54 15.37
N VAL A 37 -10.59 -28.84 15.65
CA VAL A 37 -11.69 -27.88 15.39
C VAL A 37 -11.49 -26.63 16.22
N ASP A 38 -11.24 -26.78 17.52
CA ASP A 38 -11.06 -25.63 18.42
C ASP A 38 -9.91 -24.72 17.94
N LYS A 39 -8.79 -25.32 17.53
CA LYS A 39 -7.67 -24.57 16.94
C LYS A 39 -8.02 -23.90 15.61
N VAL A 40 -8.85 -24.53 14.78
CA VAL A 40 -9.32 -23.91 13.53
C VAL A 40 -10.26 -22.73 13.84
N GLU A 41 -11.08 -22.80 14.89
CA GLU A 41 -11.91 -21.66 15.31
C GLU A 41 -11.03 -20.49 15.77
N GLU A 42 -10.00 -20.77 16.57
CA GLU A 42 -9.01 -19.77 17.01
C GLU A 42 -8.27 -19.14 15.82
N LEU A 43 -7.84 -19.95 14.86
CA LEU A 43 -7.20 -19.46 13.63
C LEU A 43 -8.15 -18.58 12.81
N GLN A 44 -9.44 -18.92 12.74
CA GLN A 44 -10.40 -18.10 12.01
C GLN A 44 -10.53 -16.70 12.64
N VAL A 45 -10.62 -16.60 13.97
CA VAL A 45 -10.65 -15.30 14.66
C VAL A 45 -9.37 -14.50 14.42
N ASN A 46 -8.21 -15.17 14.43
CA ASN A 46 -6.93 -14.50 14.14
C ASN A 46 -6.87 -13.98 12.70
N VAL A 47 -7.40 -14.73 11.73
CA VAL A 47 -7.48 -14.30 10.33
C VAL A 47 -8.40 -13.11 10.16
N GLU A 48 -9.59 -13.12 10.80
CA GLU A 48 -10.51 -11.99 10.78
C GLU A 48 -9.84 -10.73 11.37
N THR A 49 -9.12 -10.86 12.48
CA THR A 49 -8.36 -9.75 13.08
C THR A 49 -7.23 -9.25 12.17
N LEU A 50 -6.53 -10.16 11.49
CA LEU A 50 -5.48 -9.78 10.52
C LEU A 50 -6.06 -9.03 9.33
N ASP A 51 -7.22 -9.46 8.81
CA ASP A 51 -7.91 -8.80 7.72
C ASP A 51 -8.30 -7.36 8.08
N GLU A 52 -8.87 -7.16 9.28
CA GLU A 52 -9.15 -5.83 9.82
C GLU A 52 -7.88 -4.96 9.91
N ASN A 53 -6.78 -5.50 10.42
CA ASN A 53 -5.51 -4.77 10.51
C ASN A 53 -4.94 -4.40 9.13
N VAL A 54 -5.05 -5.30 8.14
CA VAL A 54 -4.60 -5.03 6.78
C VAL A 54 -5.43 -3.93 6.14
N ASN A 55 -6.74 -3.92 6.35
CA ASN A 55 -7.61 -2.86 5.86
C ASN A 55 -7.23 -1.50 6.47
N LEU A 56 -7.00 -1.44 7.79
CA LEU A 56 -6.54 -0.21 8.45
C LEU A 56 -5.19 0.29 7.89
N LEU A 57 -4.23 -0.61 7.71
CA LEU A 57 -2.94 -0.25 7.10
C LEU A 57 -3.10 0.25 5.66
N ASN A 58 -4.03 -0.32 4.90
CA ASN A 58 -4.30 0.12 3.54
C ASN A 58 -4.94 1.53 3.51
N ASP A 59 -5.85 1.82 4.44
CA ASP A 59 -6.45 3.14 4.59
C ASP A 59 -5.39 4.18 4.99
N ASP A 60 -4.53 3.85 5.96
CA ASP A 60 -3.41 4.71 6.37
C ASP A 60 -2.44 4.97 5.20
N LEU A 61 -2.10 3.93 4.44
CA LEU A 61 -1.24 4.06 3.25
C LEU A 61 -1.88 4.91 2.16
N SER A 62 -3.20 4.81 1.97
CA SER A 62 -3.93 5.63 1.01
C SER A 62 -3.87 7.11 1.43
N GLY A 63 -4.07 7.41 2.72
CA GLY A 63 -3.91 8.78 3.24
C GLY A 63 -2.50 9.34 3.04
N VAL A 64 -1.46 8.53 3.24
CA VAL A 64 -0.06 8.95 2.97
C VAL A 64 0.18 9.16 1.47
N GLN A 65 -0.41 8.34 0.61
CA GLN A 65 -0.31 8.52 -0.84
C GLN A 65 -0.98 9.82 -1.27
N ASP A 66 -2.17 10.12 -0.75
CA ASP A 66 -2.90 11.34 -1.06
C ASP A 66 -2.11 12.59 -0.61
N GLU A 67 -1.41 12.54 0.54
CA GLU A 67 -0.58 13.66 1.02
C GLU A 67 0.74 13.80 0.23
N LEU A 68 1.42 12.69 -0.07
CA LEU A 68 2.71 12.71 -0.76
C LEU A 68 2.57 13.01 -2.26
N PHE A 69 1.51 12.49 -2.85
CA PHE A 69 1.16 12.65 -4.24
C PHE A 69 -0.08 13.52 -4.37
N GLU A 70 -0.28 14.53 -3.51
CA GLU A 70 -1.25 15.60 -3.74
C GLU A 70 -1.16 15.92 -5.21
N GLU A 71 -2.18 15.51 -5.97
CA GLU A 71 -2.12 15.47 -7.42
C GLU A 71 -2.01 16.92 -7.85
N LEU A 72 -0.77 17.42 -8.04
CA LEU A 72 -0.55 18.67 -8.73
C LEU A 72 -1.27 18.48 -10.05
N THR A 73 -2.38 19.16 -10.17
CA THR A 73 -3.21 19.08 -11.37
C THR A 73 -2.33 19.44 -12.56
N LEU A 74 -2.61 18.89 -13.75
CA LEU A 74 -1.87 19.34 -14.94
C LEU A 74 -1.92 20.87 -15.07
N GLU A 75 -3.00 21.49 -14.58
CA GLU A 75 -3.20 22.94 -14.50
C GLU A 75 -2.21 23.62 -13.52
N GLU A 76 -1.94 23.05 -12.34
CA GLU A 76 -0.91 23.55 -11.41
C GLU A 76 0.52 23.30 -11.93
N LEU A 77 0.75 22.22 -12.68
CA LEU A 77 2.04 21.98 -13.34
C LEU A 77 2.27 22.92 -14.53
N GLU A 78 1.22 23.27 -15.27
CA GLU A 78 1.26 24.24 -16.38
C GLU A 78 1.53 25.67 -15.88
N GLU A 79 1.05 26.05 -14.69
CA GLU A 79 1.41 27.34 -14.07
C GLU A 79 2.92 27.49 -13.84
N TYR A 80 3.63 26.41 -13.46
CA TYR A 80 5.09 26.46 -13.32
C TYR A 80 5.81 26.65 -14.67
N ASP A 81 5.32 26.06 -15.77
CA ASP A 81 5.92 26.26 -17.11
C ASP A 81 5.73 27.71 -17.59
N ASP A 82 4.72 28.41 -17.09
CA ASP A 82 4.47 29.82 -17.38
C ASP A 82 5.27 30.80 -16.51
N GLU A 83 5.99 30.35 -15.47
CA GLU A 83 6.86 31.23 -14.67
C GLU A 83 8.29 31.31 -15.23
N TYR A 84 8.73 30.30 -15.99
CA TYR A 84 10.08 30.24 -16.55
C TYR A 84 10.10 30.49 -18.06
N CYS A 85 11.24 30.93 -18.58
CA CYS A 85 11.47 31.09 -20.01
C CYS A 85 12.88 30.66 -20.40
N GLU A 86 13.04 30.17 -21.62
CA GLU A 86 14.32 29.73 -22.17
C GLU A 86 15.05 30.90 -22.84
N VAL A 87 16.24 31.22 -22.33
CA VAL A 87 17.14 32.23 -22.88
C VAL A 87 18.45 31.56 -23.30
N VAL A 88 18.93 31.89 -24.50
CA VAL A 88 20.20 31.35 -25.00
C VAL A 88 21.33 32.33 -24.67
N CYS A 89 22.35 31.87 -23.94
CA CYS A 89 23.52 32.69 -23.65
C CYS A 89 24.27 33.06 -24.94
N ASP A 90 24.48 34.35 -25.15
CA ASP A 90 25.23 34.93 -26.28
C ASP A 90 26.69 34.46 -26.36
N LYS A 91 27.31 34.08 -25.24
CA LYS A 91 28.73 33.68 -25.21
C LYS A 91 28.98 32.18 -25.36
N CYS A 92 28.17 31.35 -24.69
CA CYS A 92 28.38 29.89 -24.70
C CYS A 92 27.32 29.12 -25.49
N HIS A 93 26.28 29.82 -25.98
CA HIS A 93 25.19 29.29 -26.80
C HIS A 93 24.44 28.12 -26.17
N LYS A 94 24.47 28.03 -24.83
CA LYS A 94 23.70 27.05 -24.07
C LYS A 94 22.37 27.66 -23.63
N PRO A 95 21.29 26.88 -23.66
CA PRO A 95 19.99 27.30 -23.16
C PRO A 95 20.01 27.38 -21.63
N ILE A 96 19.36 28.39 -21.08
CA ILE A 96 19.21 28.68 -19.65
C ILE A 96 17.73 28.96 -19.38
N TYR A 97 17.17 28.33 -18.35
CA TYR A 97 15.81 28.60 -17.90
C TYR A 97 15.83 29.64 -16.77
N ILE A 98 15.06 30.73 -16.94
CA ILE A 98 15.05 31.89 -16.03
C ILE A 98 13.60 32.28 -15.73
N GLU A 99 13.33 32.65 -14.47
CA GLU A 99 12.04 33.19 -14.05
C GLU A 99 11.74 34.51 -14.77
N LYS A 100 10.54 34.63 -15.36
CA LYS A 100 10.09 35.82 -16.11
C LYS A 100 10.18 37.10 -15.27
N ASP A 101 9.98 37.01 -13.97
CA ASP A 101 10.09 38.13 -13.03
C ASP A 101 11.49 38.73 -12.91
N ILE A 102 12.53 37.92 -13.06
CA ILE A 102 13.93 38.39 -13.03
C ILE A 102 14.23 39.19 -14.31
N LEU A 103 13.65 38.78 -15.44
CA LEU A 103 13.82 39.48 -16.71
C LEU A 103 13.18 40.87 -16.68
N ASN A 104 12.02 40.99 -16.05
CA ASN A 104 11.31 42.26 -15.88
C ASN A 104 12.09 43.27 -15.01
N ARG A 105 13.07 42.83 -14.22
CA ARG A 105 13.89 43.69 -13.36
C ARG A 105 15.17 44.21 -14.04
N SER A 106 15.45 43.78 -15.28
CA SER A 106 16.59 44.23 -16.10
C SER A 106 17.94 44.14 -15.38
N GLU A 107 18.14 43.06 -14.61
CA GLU A 107 19.40 42.79 -13.91
C GLU A 107 20.34 41.94 -14.79
N SER A 108 21.65 42.18 -14.69
CA SER A 108 22.66 41.37 -15.36
C SER A 108 22.75 40.00 -14.67
N ILE A 109 22.51 38.91 -15.41
CA ILE A 109 22.46 37.56 -14.87
C ILE A 109 23.74 36.81 -15.24
N PRO A 110 24.45 36.18 -14.28
CA PRO A 110 25.61 35.36 -14.60
C PRO A 110 25.19 34.01 -15.19
N CYS A 111 25.75 33.65 -16.34
CA CYS A 111 25.52 32.36 -16.98
C CYS A 111 26.06 31.21 -16.10
N PRO A 112 25.26 30.20 -15.73
CA PRO A 112 25.71 29.08 -14.89
C PRO A 112 26.72 28.17 -15.60
N TYR A 113 26.79 28.21 -16.94
CA TYR A 113 27.68 27.37 -17.74
C TYR A 113 29.05 27.99 -18.01
N CYS A 114 29.14 29.32 -18.13
CA CYS A 114 30.39 29.99 -18.49
C CYS A 114 30.81 31.13 -17.55
N GLY A 115 29.97 31.48 -16.57
CA GLY A 115 30.23 32.52 -15.57
C GLY A 115 30.23 33.95 -16.12
N ASN A 116 29.96 34.14 -17.41
CA ASN A 116 29.82 35.46 -18.00
C ASN A 116 28.42 36.01 -17.74
N GLU A 117 28.36 37.29 -17.44
CA GLU A 117 27.12 38.07 -17.48
C GLU A 117 26.56 38.10 -18.90
N PHE A 118 25.26 37.88 -19.01
CA PHE A 118 24.47 38.06 -20.22
C PHE A 118 23.31 39.01 -19.92
N GLU A 119 23.04 39.91 -20.87
CA GLU A 119 21.87 40.78 -20.83
C GLU A 119 20.69 40.01 -21.40
N VAL A 120 19.53 40.15 -20.77
CA VAL A 120 18.28 39.52 -21.22
C VAL A 120 17.42 40.52 -21.98
#